data_AF-A0A9E1PYR3-F1
#
_entry.id   AF-A0A9E1PYR3-F1
#
_cell.length_a   1.000
_cell.length_b   1.000
_cell.length_c   1.000
_cell.angle_alpha   90.00
_cell.angle_beta   90.00
_cell.angle_gamma   90.00
#
_symmetry.space_group_name_H-M   'P 1'
#
loop_
_entity.id
_entity.type
_entity.pdbx_description
1 polymer ?
#
loop_
_entity_poly.entity_id
_entity_poly.type
_entity_poly.pdbx_seq_one_letter_code
_entity_poly.pdbx_strand_id
1 'polypeptide(L)'
;MFLIISTAWAVIALVLLIVAWWLARAGRIALHRNIMVLLTAGAWIFILNYIFVQRYGGELGSFPSEYVPWMALHGSLGLVPLIGATCLVVGRLTTGRNRFSDHFNRRHKAYGRTFIVVWFFTHLGGIFNALFLR
;
A
#
# COMPACT_ATOMS: atom_id res chain seq x y z
N MET A 1 3.58 6.58 -20.07
CA MET A 1 4.60 5.75 -19.37
C MET A 1 4.29 5.50 -17.89
N PHE A 2 3.83 6.52 -17.14
CA PHE A 2 3.44 6.39 -15.73
C PHE A 2 2.45 5.26 -15.44
N LEU A 3 1.36 5.16 -16.23
CA LEU A 3 0.34 4.12 -16.03
C LEU A 3 0.88 2.68 -16.16
N ILE A 4 1.80 2.44 -17.08
CA ILE A 4 2.43 1.11 -17.28
C ILE A 4 3.27 0.75 -16.05
N ILE A 5 4.14 1.67 -15.62
CA ILE A 5 4.99 1.48 -14.43
C ILE A 5 4.12 1.29 -13.19
N SER A 6 3.06 2.08 -13.06
CA SER A 6 2.10 2.03 -11.95
C SER A 6 1.37 0.69 -11.88
N THR A 7 0.91 0.19 -13.02
CA THR A 7 0.21 -1.10 -13.12
C THR A 7 1.18 -2.25 -12.83
N ALA A 8 2.38 -2.22 -13.40
CA ALA A 8 3.42 -3.21 -13.12
C ALA A 8 3.77 -3.24 -11.63
N TRP A 9 3.96 -2.06 -11.02
CA TRP A 9 4.19 -1.94 -9.58
C TRP A 9 3.03 -2.50 -8.76
N ALA A 10 1.77 -2.21 -9.12
CA ALA A 10 0.61 -2.74 -8.43
C ALA A 10 0.56 -4.28 -8.45
N VAL A 11 0.87 -4.90 -9.60
CA VAL A 11 0.94 -6.36 -9.70
C VAL A 11 2.07 -6.94 -8.86
N ILE A 12 3.27 -6.36 -8.94
CA ILE A 12 4.43 -6.79 -8.13
C ILE A 12 4.12 -6.67 -6.64
N ALA A 13 3.57 -5.53 -6.22
CA ALA A 13 3.21 -5.27 -4.83
C ALA A 13 2.14 -6.24 -4.32
N LEU A 14 1.15 -6.58 -5.16
CA LEU A 14 0.14 -7.59 -4.81
C LEU A 14 0.75 -8.97 -4.56
N VAL A 15 1.65 -9.42 -5.44
CA VAL A 15 2.37 -10.69 -5.29
C VAL A 15 3.21 -10.67 -4.01
N LEU A 16 3.96 -9.60 -3.78
CA LEU A 16 4.76 -9.43 -2.57
C LEU A 16 3.91 -9.41 -1.29
N LEU A 17 2.70 -8.84 -1.33
CA LEU A 17 1.77 -8.81 -0.20
C LEU A 17 1.29 -10.24 0.15
N ILE A 18 0.97 -11.04 -0.87
CA ILE A 18 0.60 -12.45 -0.71
C ILE A 18 1.78 -13.25 -0.12
N VAL A 19 2.99 -13.05 -0.65
CA VAL A 19 4.21 -13.69 -0.14
C VAL A 19 4.48 -13.27 1.30
N ALA A 20 4.35 -11.98 1.63
CA ALA A 20 4.53 -11.47 2.99
C ALA A 20 3.55 -12.10 3.97
N TRP A 21 2.29 -12.29 3.57
CA TRP A 21 1.28 -12.98 4.36
C TRP A 21 1.64 -14.45 4.60
N TRP A 22 2.07 -15.15 3.55
CA TRP A 22 2.50 -16.55 3.67
C TRP A 22 3.72 -16.68 4.61
N LEU A 23 4.72 -15.80 4.48
CA LEU A 23 5.89 -15.78 5.36
C LEU A 23 5.52 -15.49 6.82
N ALA A 24 4.55 -14.60 7.07
CA ALA A 24 4.04 -14.35 8.42
C ALA A 24 3.37 -15.60 9.01
N ARG A 25 2.56 -16.32 8.23
CA ARG A 25 1.94 -17.58 8.65
C ARG A 25 2.96 -18.68 8.90
N ALA A 26 4.02 -18.75 8.08
CA ALA A 26 5.12 -19.71 8.23
C ALA A 26 6.11 -19.34 9.35
N GLY A 27 5.88 -18.26 10.10
CA GLY A 27 6.77 -17.83 11.19
C GLY A 27 8.11 -17.25 10.73
N ARG A 28 8.29 -16.99 9.43
CA ARG A 28 9.53 -16.42 8.86
C ARG A 28 9.57 -14.90 9.03
N ILE A 29 9.65 -14.45 10.29
CA ILE A 29 9.45 -13.05 10.68
C ILE A 29 10.47 -12.09 10.06
N ALA A 30 11.73 -12.49 9.94
CA ALA A 30 12.78 -11.62 9.36
C ALA A 30 12.51 -11.30 7.88
N LEU A 31 12.16 -12.32 7.08
CA LEU A 31 11.82 -12.15 5.67
C LEU A 31 10.52 -11.37 5.50
N HIS A 32 9.49 -11.70 6.28
CA HIS A 32 8.24 -10.93 6.31
C HIS A 32 8.51 -9.44 6.57
N ARG A 33 9.30 -9.12 7.61
CA ARG A 33 9.66 -7.74 7.94
C ARG A 33 10.34 -7.04 6.76
N ASN A 34 11.33 -7.67 6.14
CA ASN A 34 12.09 -7.05 5.05
C ASN A 34 11.17 -6.75 3.84
N ILE A 35 10.26 -7.66 3.50
CA ILE A 35 9.27 -7.43 2.43
C ILE A 35 8.29 -6.32 2.81
N MET A 36 7.80 -6.28 4.05
CA MET A 36 6.89 -5.22 4.49
C MET A 36 7.55 -3.84 4.47
N VAL A 37 8.84 -3.75 4.82
CA VAL A 37 9.62 -2.50 4.69
C VAL A 37 9.72 -2.08 3.23
N LEU A 38 10.10 -3.00 2.34
CA LEU A 38 10.21 -2.74 0.90
C LEU A 38 8.87 -2.28 0.30
N LEU A 39 7.78 -2.99 0.59
CA LEU A 39 6.43 -2.65 0.14
C LEU A 39 6.01 -1.27 0.63
N THR A 40 6.25 -0.96 1.90
CA THR A 40 5.87 0.33 2.48
C THR A 40 6.66 1.48 1.85
N ALA A 41 7.97 1.31 1.68
CA ALA A 41 8.83 2.30 1.03
C ALA A 41 8.43 2.51 -0.44
N GLY A 42 8.22 1.42 -1.19
CA GLY A 42 7.79 1.48 -2.58
C GLY A 42 6.40 2.12 -2.74
N ALA A 43 5.47 1.88 -1.81
CA ALA A 43 4.16 2.55 -1.81
C ALA A 43 4.27 4.06 -1.59
N TRP A 44 5.18 4.52 -0.73
CA TRP A 44 5.46 5.96 -0.58
C TRP A 44 6.05 6.57 -1.86
N ILE A 45 7.03 5.90 -2.48
CA ILE A 45 7.60 6.34 -3.76
C ILE A 45 6.49 6.43 -4.82
N PHE A 46 5.61 5.44 -4.90
CA PHE A 46 4.47 5.43 -5.79
C PHE A 46 3.53 6.62 -5.56
N ILE A 47 3.11 6.87 -4.32
CA ILE A 47 2.20 7.98 -3.98
C ILE A 47 2.87 9.33 -4.30
N LEU A 48 4.14 9.51 -3.95
CA LEU A 48 4.86 10.76 -4.22
C LEU A 48 4.96 11.01 -5.73
N ASN A 49 5.25 9.96 -6.51
CA ASN A 49 5.29 10.05 -7.97
C ASN A 49 3.90 10.34 -8.54
N TYR A 50 2.84 9.71 -8.03
CA TYR A 50 1.45 9.99 -8.42
C TYR A 50 1.08 11.46 -8.20
N ILE A 51 1.37 12.00 -7.01
CA ILE A 51 1.12 13.41 -6.67
C ILE A 51 1.94 14.34 -7.57
N PHE A 52 3.20 14.00 -7.82
CA PHE A 52 4.09 14.78 -8.69
C PHE A 52 3.54 14.87 -10.11
N VAL A 53 3.19 13.72 -10.71
CA VAL A 53 2.59 13.66 -12.05
C VAL A 53 1.27 14.45 -12.09
N GLN A 54 0.44 14.34 -11.06
CA GLN A 54 -0.83 15.07 -10.97
C GLN A 54 -0.65 16.59 -10.90
N ARG A 55 0.34 17.05 -10.14
CA ARG A 55 0.60 18.48 -9.95
C ARG A 55 1.27 19.14 -11.14
N TYR A 56 2.16 18.43 -11.82
CA TYR A 56 3.00 18.99 -12.90
C TYR A 56 2.52 18.60 -14.30
N GLY A 57 1.25 18.20 -14.44
CA GLY A 57 0.61 18.00 -15.75
C GLY A 57 1.13 16.79 -16.51
N GLY A 58 1.62 15.76 -15.81
CA GLY A 58 1.95 14.50 -16.45
C GLY A 58 0.69 13.73 -16.87
N GLU A 59 0.83 12.84 -17.85
CA GLU A 59 -0.27 12.02 -18.36
C GLU A 59 -0.76 10.99 -17.32
N LEU A 60 -1.81 11.34 -16.57
CA LEU A 60 -2.54 10.41 -15.70
C LEU A 60 -3.68 9.66 -16.42
N GLY A 61 -4.05 10.13 -17.62
CA GLY A 61 -5.34 9.79 -18.23
C GLY A 61 -6.46 10.65 -17.63
N SER A 62 -7.54 10.86 -18.39
CA SER A 62 -8.74 11.56 -17.94
C SER A 62 -9.86 10.54 -17.80
N PHE A 63 -10.38 10.33 -16.61
CA PHE A 63 -11.53 9.46 -16.40
C PHE A 63 -12.84 10.26 -16.45
N PRO A 64 -13.97 9.64 -16.84
CA PRO A 64 -15.27 10.28 -16.84
C PRO A 64 -15.67 10.81 -15.45
N SER A 65 -16.37 11.95 -15.40
CA SER A 65 -16.64 12.68 -14.15
C SER A 65 -17.52 11.89 -13.17
N GLU A 66 -18.34 10.96 -13.67
CA GLU A 66 -19.14 10.03 -12.88
C GLU A 66 -18.30 9.10 -12.00
N TYR A 67 -17.02 8.89 -12.32
CA TYR A 67 -16.10 8.07 -11.51
C TYR A 67 -15.30 8.86 -10.47
N VAL A 68 -15.47 10.19 -10.39
CA VAL A 68 -14.81 11.02 -9.36
C VAL A 68 -15.08 10.52 -7.93
N PRO A 69 -16.32 10.16 -7.54
CA PRO A 69 -16.58 9.64 -6.20
C PRO A 69 -15.84 8.32 -5.92
N TRP A 70 -15.76 7.44 -6.92
CA TRP A 70 -15.01 6.20 -6.84
C TRP A 70 -13.51 6.45 -6.62
N MET A 71 -12.91 7.34 -7.42
CA MET A 71 -11.49 7.66 -7.32
C MET A 71 -11.15 8.30 -5.96
N ALA A 72 -12.01 9.17 -5.44
CA ALA A 72 -11.85 9.79 -4.13
C ALA A 72 -11.93 8.76 -2.99
N LEU A 73 -12.92 7.85 -3.05
CA LEU A 73 -13.09 6.79 -2.07
C LEU A 73 -11.92 5.80 -2.10
N HIS A 74 -11.57 5.31 -3.29
CA HIS A 74 -10.49 4.35 -3.51
C HIS A 74 -9.15 4.91 -3.05
N GLY A 75 -8.82 6.15 -3.42
CA GLY A 75 -7.60 6.83 -2.99
C GLY A 75 -7.54 6.99 -1.46
N SER A 76 -8.64 7.43 -0.85
CA SER A 76 -8.74 7.62 0.60
C SER A 76 -8.61 6.30 1.37
N LEU A 77 -9.25 5.24 0.88
CA LEU A 77 -9.08 3.89 1.43
C LEU A 77 -7.66 3.36 1.25
N GLY A 78 -6.97 3.75 0.17
CA GLY A 78 -5.55 3.45 -0.06
C GLY A 78 -4.59 4.04 0.96
N LEU A 79 -4.93 5.20 1.55
CA LEU A 79 -4.11 5.84 2.57
C LEU A 79 -4.14 5.09 3.92
N VAL A 80 -5.25 4.44 4.25
CA VAL A 80 -5.40 3.69 5.50
C VAL A 80 -4.32 2.60 5.67
N PRO A 81 -4.14 1.64 4.73
CA PRO A 81 -3.10 0.65 4.82
C PRO A 81 -1.71 1.25 4.63
N LEU A 82 -1.53 2.34 3.86
CA LEU A 82 -0.22 2.99 3.73
C LEU A 82 0.27 3.57 5.07
N ILE A 83 -0.57 4.38 5.72
CA ILE A 83 -0.25 4.98 7.02
C ILE A 83 -0.14 3.87 8.07
N GLY A 84 -1.09 2.94 8.08
CA GLY A 84 -1.10 1.80 9.00
C GLY A 84 0.16 0.93 8.90
N ALA A 85 0.56 0.54 7.68
CA ALA A 85 1.78 -0.22 7.44
C ALA A 85 3.02 0.57 7.84
N THR A 86 3.04 1.89 7.59
CA THR A 86 4.12 2.78 8.05
C THR A 86 4.25 2.74 9.57
N CYS A 87 3.14 2.88 10.31
CA CYS A 87 3.16 2.78 11.77
C CYS A 87 3.65 1.41 12.26
N LEU A 88 3.21 0.32 11.63
CA LEU A 88 3.65 -1.05 11.98
C LEU A 88 5.13 -1.27 11.71
N VAL A 89 5.65 -0.79 10.58
CA VAL A 89 7.06 -0.87 10.21
C VAL A 89 7.91 -0.04 11.18
N VAL A 90 7.54 1.22 11.42
CA VAL A 90 8.25 2.10 12.36
C VAL A 90 8.20 1.52 13.77
N GLY A 91 7.04 1.05 14.22
CA GLY A 91 6.89 0.39 15.52
C GLY A 91 7.78 -0.84 15.66
N ARG A 92 7.97 -1.61 14.57
CA ARG A 92 8.88 -2.75 14.58
C ARG A 92 10.35 -2.34 14.60
N LEU A 93 10.73 -1.32 13.85
CA LEU A 93 12.12 -0.81 13.79
C LEU A 93 12.55 -0.10 15.08
N THR A 94 11.58 0.42 15.85
CA THR A 94 11.81 1.16 17.11
C THR A 94 11.40 0.35 18.35
N THR A 95 11.36 -0.98 18.23
CA THR A 95 10.95 -1.88 19.32
C THR A 95 11.72 -1.60 20.61
N GLY A 96 11.01 -1.49 21.74
CA GLY A 96 11.58 -1.28 23.07
C GLY A 96 12.00 0.15 23.39
N ARG A 97 11.75 1.12 22.49
CA ARG A 97 12.13 2.53 22.69
C ARG A 97 11.03 3.40 23.29
N ASN A 98 9.75 3.12 23.03
CA ASN A 98 8.64 3.98 23.47
C ASN A 98 7.27 3.26 23.48
N ARG A 99 6.26 3.90 24.07
CA ARG A 99 4.87 3.39 24.13
C ARG A 99 4.24 3.18 22.75
N PHE A 100 4.68 3.94 21.75
CA PHE A 100 4.19 3.80 20.38
C PHE A 100 4.59 2.44 19.81
N SER A 101 5.87 2.07 19.90
CA SER A 101 6.33 0.77 19.40
C SER A 101 5.71 -0.38 20.18
N ASP A 102 5.50 -0.25 21.48
CA ASP A 102 4.81 -1.26 22.29
C ASP A 102 3.35 -1.47 21.84
N HIS A 103 2.60 -0.40 21.62
CA HIS A 103 1.20 -0.46 21.18
C HIS A 103 1.07 -1.18 19.83
N PHE A 104 1.82 -0.72 18.83
CA PHE A 104 1.75 -1.27 17.48
C PHE A 104 2.29 -2.70 17.38
N ASN A 105 3.31 -3.06 18.16
CA ASN A 105 3.80 -4.44 18.21
C ASN A 105 2.80 -5.38 18.89
N ARG A 106 2.15 -4.96 20.00
CA ARG A 106 1.12 -5.77 20.68
C ARG A 106 -0.10 -6.04 19.79
N ARG A 107 -0.54 -5.03 19.05
CA ARG A 107 -1.72 -5.11 18.16
C ARG A 107 -1.37 -5.49 16.71
N HIS A 108 -0.11 -5.82 16.43
CA HIS A 108 0.40 -6.04 15.07
C HIS A 108 -0.44 -7.01 14.25
N LYS A 109 -0.81 -8.17 14.83
CA LYS A 109 -1.61 -9.19 14.14
C LYS A 109 -3.02 -8.69 13.79
N ALA A 110 -3.65 -7.93 14.68
CA ALA A 110 -4.99 -7.39 14.45
C ALA A 110 -4.96 -6.34 13.33
N TYR A 111 -4.03 -5.38 13.43
CA TYR A 111 -3.86 -4.36 12.40
C TYR A 111 -3.46 -4.95 11.05
N GLY A 112 -2.51 -5.91 11.02
CA GLY A 112 -2.10 -6.57 9.78
C GLY A 112 -3.24 -7.30 9.08
N ARG A 113 -4.15 -7.95 9.82
CA ARG A 113 -5.35 -8.60 9.27
C ARG A 113 -6.33 -7.60 8.64
N THR A 114 -6.53 -6.44 9.27
CA THR A 114 -7.41 -5.41 8.71
C THR A 114 -6.76 -4.74 7.51
N PHE A 115 -5.49 -4.34 7.62
CA PHE A 115 -4.80 -3.61 6.57
C PHE A 115 -4.62 -4.44 5.32
N ILE A 116 -4.32 -5.74 5.42
CA ILE A 116 -4.14 -6.57 4.23
C ILE A 116 -5.42 -6.65 3.37
N VAL A 117 -6.60 -6.69 3.99
CA VAL A 117 -7.89 -6.72 3.28
C VAL A 117 -8.10 -5.42 2.51
N VAL A 118 -7.92 -4.28 3.19
CA VAL A 118 -8.07 -2.96 2.56
C VAL A 118 -7.01 -2.74 1.49
N TRP A 119 -5.77 -3.17 1.73
CA TRP A 119 -4.68 -2.98 0.79
C TRP A 119 -4.82 -3.86 -0.46
N PHE A 120 -5.37 -5.07 -0.31
CA PHE A 120 -5.69 -5.93 -1.44
C PHE A 120 -6.79 -5.31 -2.30
N PHE A 121 -7.86 -4.81 -1.67
CA PHE A 121 -8.93 -4.09 -2.37
C PHE A 121 -8.39 -2.89 -3.15
N THR A 122 -7.50 -2.09 -2.56
CA THR A 122 -6.96 -0.90 -3.24
C THR A 122 -6.01 -1.25 -4.38
N HIS A 123 -5.25 -2.34 -4.30
CA HIS A 123 -4.48 -2.83 -5.45
C HIS A 123 -5.37 -3.32 -6.60
N LEU A 124 -6.40 -4.11 -6.30
CA LEU A 124 -7.36 -4.57 -7.31
C LEU A 124 -8.08 -3.39 -7.98
N GLY A 125 -8.53 -2.41 -7.19
CA GLY A 125 -9.13 -1.20 -7.72
C GLY A 125 -8.16 -0.39 -8.58
N GLY A 126 -6.88 -0.31 -8.21
CA GLY A 126 -5.87 0.37 -9.03
C GLY A 126 -5.64 -0.31 -10.38
N ILE A 127 -5.61 -1.64 -10.41
CA ILE A 127 -5.53 -2.43 -11.64
C ILE A 127 -6.79 -2.22 -12.50
N PHE A 128 -7.97 -2.26 -11.87
CA PHE A 128 -9.23 -1.98 -12.55
C PHE A 128 -9.24 -0.59 -13.20
N ASN A 129 -8.83 0.45 -12.46
CA ASN A 129 -8.77 1.81 -12.96
C ASN A 129 -7.86 1.91 -14.20
N ALA A 130 -6.69 1.25 -14.17
CA ALA A 130 -5.73 1.28 -15.27
C ALA A 130 -6.21 0.55 -16.55
N LEU A 131 -7.09 -0.45 -16.39
CA LEU A 131 -7.63 -1.26 -17.49
C LEU A 131 -8.94 -0.71 -18.06
N PHE A 132 -9.83 -0.19 -17.21
CA PHE A 132 -11.23 0.08 -17.57
C PHE A 132 -11.64 1.56 -17.47
N LEU A 133 -10.95 2.37 -16.65
CA LEU A 133 -11.30 3.79 -16.45
C LEU A 133 -10.33 4.74 -17.15
N ARG A 134 -9.74 4.29 -18.26
CA ARG A 134 -8.88 5.13 -19.11
C ARG A 134 -9.65 6.27 -19.75
#